data_AF-A0A7S7PUC4-F1
#
_entry.id   AF-A0A7S7PUC4-F1
#
_cell.length_a   1.000
_cell.length_b   1.000
_cell.length_c   1.000
_cell.angle_alpha   90.00
_cell.angle_beta   90.00
_cell.angle_gamma   90.00
#
_symmetry.space_group_name_H-M   'P 1'
#
loop_
_entity.id
_entity.type
_entity.pdbx_description
1 polymer ?
#
loop_
_entity_poly.entity_id
_entity_poly.type
_entity_poly.pdbx_seq_one_letter_code
_entity_poly.pdbx_strand_id
1 'polypeptide(L)'
;MTDDDPLITLDEAAKLIPGADADTLKQMHRAGKLVCYRPGKKLLTTAANVIEAVKVNSRVTPARVVQQSRLDAAAMERSKAALDLVLENLRRIDQEKKQAARAQRDRNNLIRKAERDAERRAARKAAQARARPPRK
;
A
#
# COMPACT_ATOMS: atom_id res chain seq x y z
N MET A 1 37.37 3.21 -23.64
CA MET A 1 36.39 2.19 -23.21
C MET A 1 35.95 1.50 -24.48
N THR A 2 35.91 0.18 -24.48
CA THR A 2 35.94 -0.71 -25.65
C THR A 2 34.68 -0.63 -26.51
N ASP A 3 34.86 -0.18 -27.76
CA ASP A 3 33.84 0.00 -28.80
C ASP A 3 33.41 -1.31 -29.49
N ASP A 4 32.98 -2.31 -28.72
CA ASP A 4 32.47 -3.60 -29.27
C ASP A 4 30.98 -3.82 -28.95
N ASP A 5 30.22 -2.74 -28.74
CA ASP A 5 28.77 -2.85 -28.62
C ASP A 5 28.16 -3.09 -30.01
N PRO A 6 27.42 -4.19 -30.22
CA PRO A 6 26.82 -4.48 -31.51
C PRO A 6 25.83 -3.36 -31.89
N LEU A 7 25.98 -2.84 -33.10
CA LEU A 7 25.02 -1.92 -33.70
C LEU A 7 23.71 -2.67 -33.97
N ILE A 8 22.68 -2.33 -33.23
CA ILE A 8 21.34 -2.92 -33.35
C ILE A 8 20.37 -1.93 -34.00
N THR A 9 19.34 -2.47 -34.64
CA THR A 9 18.25 -1.65 -35.17
C THR A 9 17.38 -1.11 -34.03
N LEU A 10 16.64 -0.02 -34.28
CA LEU A 10 15.71 0.53 -33.29
C LEU A 10 14.62 -0.49 -32.87
N ASP A 11 14.20 -1.36 -33.80
CA ASP A 11 13.19 -2.38 -33.53
C ASP A 11 13.73 -3.53 -32.66
N GLU A 12 15.02 -3.87 -32.81
CA GLU A 12 15.71 -4.82 -31.93
C GLU A 12 15.99 -4.21 -30.56
N ALA A 13 16.41 -2.95 -30.51
CA ALA A 13 16.60 -2.21 -29.26
C ALA A 13 15.30 -2.14 -28.44
N ALA A 14 14.16 -1.94 -29.10
CA ALA A 14 12.85 -1.91 -28.45
C ALA A 14 12.44 -3.24 -27.79
N LYS A 15 12.93 -4.37 -28.32
CA LYS A 15 12.70 -5.68 -27.71
C LYS A 15 13.62 -5.96 -26.53
N LEU A 16 14.84 -5.42 -26.57
CA LEU A 16 15.87 -5.67 -25.57
C LEU A 16 15.73 -4.77 -24.34
N ILE A 17 15.23 -3.55 -24.51
CA ILE A 17 15.21 -2.53 -23.46
C ILE A 17 13.76 -2.25 -23.03
N PRO A 18 13.38 -2.59 -21.78
CA PRO A 18 12.02 -2.37 -21.30
C PRO A 18 11.70 -0.87 -21.20
N GLY A 19 10.56 -0.45 -21.74
CA GLY A 19 10.10 0.95 -21.72
C GLY A 19 10.58 1.80 -22.90
N ALA A 20 11.27 1.20 -23.88
CA ALA A 20 11.73 1.88 -25.09
C ALA A 20 10.97 1.39 -26.32
N ASP A 21 9.84 2.02 -26.67
CA ASP A 21 9.13 1.68 -27.91
C ASP A 21 9.89 2.19 -29.14
N ALA A 22 9.79 1.48 -30.27
CA ALA A 22 10.46 1.87 -31.53
C ALA A 22 10.07 3.28 -32.00
N ASP A 23 8.82 3.70 -31.77
CA ASP A 23 8.35 5.05 -32.11
C ASP A 23 8.92 6.11 -31.16
N THR A 24 9.04 5.78 -29.86
CA THR A 24 9.71 6.63 -28.86
C THR A 24 11.18 6.84 -29.24
N LEU A 25 11.88 5.78 -29.68
CA LEU A 25 13.27 5.87 -30.12
C LEU A 25 13.43 6.69 -31.41
N LYS A 26 12.51 6.55 -32.38
CA LYS A 26 12.47 7.41 -33.59
C LYS A 26 12.23 8.87 -33.22
N GLN A 27 11.35 9.14 -32.26
CA GLN A 27 11.08 10.49 -31.77
C GLN A 27 12.31 11.09 -31.07
N MET A 28 13.01 10.30 -30.24
CA MET A 28 14.24 10.72 -29.58
C MET A 28 15.38 11.00 -30.56
N HIS A 29 15.50 10.20 -31.62
CA HIS A 29 16.44 10.47 -32.71
C HIS A 29 16.12 11.79 -33.42
N ARG A 30 14.84 12.04 -33.77
CA ARG A 30 14.41 13.33 -34.36
C ARG A 30 14.66 14.52 -33.44
N ALA A 31 14.57 14.32 -32.13
CA ALA A 31 14.86 15.33 -31.13
C ALA A 31 16.37 15.51 -30.83
N GLY A 32 17.25 14.74 -31.49
CA GLY A 32 18.70 14.81 -31.27
C GLY A 32 19.17 14.23 -29.93
N LYS A 33 18.31 13.50 -29.22
CA LYS A 33 18.61 12.93 -27.88
C LYS A 33 19.19 11.51 -27.94
N LEU A 34 19.10 10.86 -29.08
CA LEU A 34 19.61 9.51 -29.30
C LEU A 34 20.64 9.54 -30.44
N VAL A 35 21.83 9.03 -30.15
CA VAL A 35 22.89 8.85 -31.15
C VAL A 35 22.55 7.64 -32.01
N CYS A 36 22.22 7.90 -33.27
CA CYS A 36 21.97 6.87 -34.28
C CYS A 36 22.97 7.02 -35.42
N TYR A 37 23.56 5.91 -35.83
CA TYR A 37 24.30 5.80 -37.07
C TYR A 37 23.34 5.45 -38.22
N ARG A 38 23.50 6.10 -39.37
CA ARG A 38 22.60 5.93 -40.52
C ARG A 38 23.32 5.38 -41.75
N PRO A 39 23.60 4.07 -41.80
CA PRO A 39 24.04 3.44 -43.03
C PRO A 39 22.85 3.32 -44.00
N GLY A 40 22.82 4.21 -45.00
CA GLY A 40 21.76 4.25 -46.01
C GLY A 40 20.40 4.67 -45.43
N LYS A 41 19.42 3.76 -45.45
CA LYS A 41 18.05 4.02 -44.96
C LYS A 41 17.78 3.48 -43.55
N LYS A 42 18.70 2.71 -42.97
CA LYS A 42 18.51 2.09 -41.65
C LYS A 42 19.05 3.03 -40.55
N LEU A 43 18.38 3.01 -39.39
CA LEU A 43 18.85 3.67 -38.18
C LEU A 43 19.38 2.60 -37.24
N LEU A 44 20.68 2.65 -36.96
CA LEU A 44 21.36 1.75 -36.05
C LEU A 44 21.82 2.53 -34.82
N THR A 45 21.79 1.89 -33.67
CA THR A 45 22.25 2.46 -32.41
C THR A 45 22.85 1.36 -31.55
N THR A 46 23.59 1.72 -30.52
CA THR A 46 24.10 0.76 -29.53
C THR A 46 23.09 0.63 -28.39
N ALA A 47 23.05 -0.54 -27.77
CA ALA A 47 22.19 -0.77 -26.61
C ALA A 47 22.52 0.22 -25.46
N ALA A 48 23.80 0.51 -25.24
CA ALA A 48 24.25 1.47 -24.23
C ALA A 48 23.69 2.88 -24.46
N ASN A 49 23.76 3.38 -25.69
CA ASN A 49 23.23 4.71 -26.04
C ASN A 49 21.72 4.79 -25.83
N VAL A 50 20.98 3.72 -26.13
CA VAL A 50 19.54 3.66 -25.88
C VAL A 50 19.24 3.63 -24.38
N ILE A 51 19.95 2.83 -23.59
CA ILE A 51 19.78 2.78 -22.13
C ILE A 51 20.06 4.15 -21.52
N GLU A 52 21.14 4.81 -21.93
CA GLU A 52 21.46 6.15 -21.44
C GLU A 52 20.39 7.16 -21.82
N ALA A 53 19.99 7.19 -23.09
CA ALA A 53 18.98 8.11 -23.58
C ALA A 53 17.61 7.87 -22.91
N VAL A 54 17.23 6.60 -22.69
CA VAL A 54 16.02 6.23 -21.95
C VAL A 54 16.17 6.64 -20.50
N LYS A 55 17.29 6.40 -19.81
CA LYS A 55 17.50 6.79 -18.41
C LYS A 55 17.44 8.31 -18.21
N VAL A 56 17.95 9.09 -19.18
CA VAL A 56 17.91 10.55 -19.16
C VAL A 56 16.50 11.07 -19.45
N ASN A 57 15.78 10.46 -20.39
CA ASN A 57 14.49 10.95 -20.89
C ASN A 57 13.27 10.36 -20.15
N SER A 58 13.40 9.17 -19.54
CA SER A 58 12.37 8.48 -18.73
C SER A 58 12.05 9.21 -17.43
N ARG A 59 12.87 10.17 -17.02
CA ARG A 59 12.56 11.00 -15.84
C ARG A 59 11.35 11.90 -16.04
N VAL A 60 10.92 12.24 -17.26
CA VAL A 60 9.76 13.11 -17.47
C VAL A 60 9.06 12.88 -18.81
N THR A 61 8.38 11.75 -18.98
CA THR A 61 7.14 11.74 -19.76
C THR A 61 6.14 10.82 -19.07
N PRO A 62 5.29 11.32 -18.15
CA PRO A 62 4.06 10.61 -17.87
C PRO A 62 3.35 10.45 -19.21
N ALA A 63 3.02 9.20 -19.56
CA ALA A 63 2.20 8.86 -20.71
C ALA A 63 1.09 9.91 -20.83
N ARG A 64 1.10 10.64 -21.97
CA ARG A 64 0.13 11.65 -22.41
C ARG A 64 -1.07 11.71 -21.47
N VAL A 65 -0.92 12.47 -20.37
CA VAL A 65 -2.04 12.77 -19.48
C VAL A 65 -2.93 13.63 -20.35
N VAL A 66 -3.95 13.00 -20.96
CA VAL A 66 -5.11 13.69 -21.49
C VAL A 66 -5.46 14.70 -20.42
N GLN A 67 -5.36 15.98 -20.75
CA GLN A 67 -5.61 17.07 -19.83
C GLN A 67 -6.97 16.83 -19.18
N GLN A 68 -6.98 16.24 -17.98
CA GLN A 68 -8.09 16.29 -17.05
C GLN A 68 -8.09 17.70 -16.44
N SER A 69 -8.02 18.71 -17.30
CA SER A 69 -8.12 20.11 -16.92
C SER A 69 -9.59 20.40 -16.70
N ARG A 70 -10.02 20.06 -15.48
CA ARG A 70 -11.29 20.30 -14.76
C ARG A 70 -11.66 18.97 -14.11
N LEU A 71 -11.00 18.67 -12.99
CA LEU A 71 -11.62 17.80 -11.98
C LEU A 71 -12.98 18.41 -11.70
N ASP A 72 -14.05 17.74 -12.15
CA ASP A 72 -15.41 18.20 -11.94
C ASP A 72 -15.60 18.47 -10.46
N ALA A 73 -16.11 19.66 -10.10
CA ALA A 73 -16.38 20.00 -8.70
C ALA A 73 -17.25 18.92 -8.03
N ALA A 74 -18.15 18.29 -8.80
CA ALA A 74 -18.94 17.14 -8.37
C ALA A 74 -18.10 15.89 -8.01
N ALA A 75 -16.98 15.63 -8.71
CA ALA A 75 -16.09 14.52 -8.40
C ALA A 75 -15.31 14.76 -7.10
N MET A 76 -14.86 16.00 -6.87
CA MET A 76 -14.19 16.40 -5.63
C MET A 76 -15.13 16.33 -4.43
N GLU A 77 -16.38 16.82 -4.57
CA GLU A 77 -17.41 16.71 -3.52
C GLU A 77 -17.73 15.26 -3.17
N ARG A 78 -17.86 14.37 -4.17
CA ARG A 78 -18.06 12.92 -3.93
C ARG A 78 -16.86 12.29 -3.21
N SER A 79 -15.64 12.65 -3.60
CA SER A 79 -14.43 12.15 -2.96
C SER A 79 -14.33 12.60 -1.50
N LYS A 80 -14.67 13.86 -1.22
CA LYS A 80 -14.71 14.41 0.14
C LYS A 80 -15.77 13.72 0.99
N ALA A 81 -16.99 13.56 0.48
CA ALA A 81 -18.06 12.86 1.18
C ALA A 81 -17.70 11.39 1.49
N ALA A 82 -17.01 10.71 0.57
CA ALA A 82 -16.51 9.36 0.79
C ALA A 82 -15.45 9.32 1.91
N LEU A 83 -14.52 10.29 1.96
CA LEU A 83 -13.53 10.39 3.02
C LEU A 83 -14.17 10.68 4.38
N ASP A 84 -15.15 11.59 4.43
CA ASP A 84 -15.88 11.91 5.65
C ASP A 84 -16.60 10.67 6.21
N LEU A 85 -17.27 9.90 5.35
CA LEU A 85 -17.92 8.63 5.74
C LEU A 85 -16.91 7.61 6.29
N VAL A 86 -15.75 7.48 5.67
CA VAL A 86 -14.68 6.58 6.15
C VAL A 86 -14.19 7.02 7.53
N LEU A 87 -13.98 8.32 7.73
CA LEU A 87 -13.55 8.86 9.02
C LEU A 87 -14.61 8.66 10.13
N GLU A 88 -15.89 8.83 9.82
CA GLU A 88 -16.98 8.55 10.75
C GLU A 88 -17.05 7.06 11.12
N ASN A 89 -16.92 6.17 10.15
CA ASN A 89 -16.89 4.73 10.38
C ASN A 89 -15.72 4.32 11.30
N LEU A 90 -14.53 4.89 11.09
CA LEU A 90 -13.37 4.63 11.96
C LEU A 90 -13.62 5.12 13.39
N ARG A 91 -14.21 6.31 13.57
CA ARG A 91 -14.57 6.84 14.90
C ARG A 91 -15.57 5.94 15.61
N ARG A 92 -16.57 5.43 14.89
CA ARG A 92 -17.58 4.51 15.44
C ARG A 92 -16.94 3.21 15.90
N ILE A 93 -16.08 2.61 15.07
CA ILE A 93 -15.35 1.37 15.41
C ILE A 93 -14.51 1.58 16.68
N ASP A 94 -13.83 2.72 16.81
CA ASP A 94 -13.03 3.03 18.00
C ASP A 94 -13.89 3.20 19.26
N GLN A 95 -15.06 3.82 19.13
CA GLN A 95 -16.01 3.94 20.25
C GLN A 95 -16.56 2.58 20.67
N GLU A 96 -16.96 1.74 19.72
CA GLU A 96 -17.45 0.39 19.98
C GLU A 96 -16.38 -0.47 20.65
N LYS A 97 -15.12 -0.40 20.19
CA LYS A 97 -13.99 -1.09 20.84
C LYS A 97 -13.77 -0.61 22.28
N LYS A 98 -13.83 0.70 22.52
CA LYS A 98 -13.70 1.27 23.88
C LYS A 98 -14.84 0.82 24.79
N GLN A 99 -16.08 0.78 24.29
CA GLN A 99 -17.23 0.31 25.06
C GLN A 99 -17.13 -1.20 25.36
N ALA A 100 -16.78 -2.02 24.38
CA ALA A 100 -16.56 -3.45 24.55
C ALA A 100 -15.45 -3.74 25.58
N ALA A 101 -14.35 -2.97 25.55
CA ALA A 101 -13.27 -3.11 26.52
C ALA A 101 -13.72 -2.76 27.96
N ARG A 102 -14.58 -1.75 28.13
CA ARG A 102 -15.17 -1.41 29.44
C ARG A 102 -16.10 -2.51 29.92
N ALA A 103 -17.03 -2.96 29.08
CA ALA A 103 -17.95 -4.05 29.41
C ALA A 103 -17.20 -5.35 29.80
N GLN A 104 -16.11 -5.66 29.10
CA GLN A 104 -15.26 -6.82 29.43
C GLN A 104 -14.58 -6.67 30.79
N ARG A 105 -14.09 -5.47 31.14
CA ARG A 105 -13.53 -5.19 32.47
C ARG A 105 -14.58 -5.34 33.56
N ASP A 106 -15.78 -4.80 33.34
CA ASP A 106 -16.87 -4.88 34.31
C ASP A 106 -17.30 -6.34 34.53
N ARG A 107 -17.40 -7.12 33.45
CA ARG A 107 -17.65 -8.57 33.51
C ARG A 107 -16.58 -9.29 34.32
N ASN A 108 -15.30 -9.03 34.06
CA ASN A 108 -14.20 -9.64 34.80
C ASN A 108 -14.21 -9.26 36.29
N ASN A 109 -14.54 -8.01 36.61
CA ASN A 109 -14.67 -7.54 37.98
C ASN A 109 -15.82 -8.23 38.72
N LEU A 110 -16.95 -8.45 38.05
CA LEU A 110 -18.08 -9.20 38.59
C LEU A 110 -17.72 -10.66 38.88
N ILE A 111 -17.02 -11.33 37.95
CA ILE A 111 -16.55 -12.71 38.14
C ILE A 111 -15.64 -12.79 39.38
N ARG A 112 -14.62 -11.93 39.46
CA ARG A 112 -13.70 -11.87 40.62
C ARG A 112 -14.40 -11.55 41.93
N LYS A 113 -15.51 -10.80 41.89
CA LYS A 113 -16.32 -10.53 43.09
C LYS A 113 -17.11 -11.77 43.50
N ALA A 114 -17.74 -12.46 42.55
CA ALA A 114 -18.48 -13.68 42.78
C ALA A 114 -17.60 -14.80 43.35
N GLU A 115 -16.38 -14.97 42.82
CA GLU A 115 -15.37 -15.92 43.34
C GLU A 115 -15.04 -15.63 44.80
N ARG A 116 -14.71 -14.38 45.14
CA ARG A 116 -14.43 -13.96 46.53
C ARG A 116 -15.62 -14.21 47.47
N ASP A 117 -16.83 -13.96 47.00
CA ASP A 117 -18.04 -14.21 47.80
C ASP A 117 -18.30 -15.73 47.98
N ALA A 118 -18.01 -16.55 46.97
CA ALA A 118 -18.08 -18.00 47.05
C ALA A 118 -17.06 -18.56 48.05
N GLU A 119 -15.81 -18.10 48.01
CA GLU A 119 -14.76 -18.46 48.96
C GLU A 119 -15.16 -18.10 50.40
N ARG A 120 -15.70 -16.90 50.62
CA ARG A 120 -16.19 -16.47 51.94
C ARG A 120 -17.31 -17.37 52.45
N ARG A 121 -18.25 -17.77 51.58
CA ARG A 121 -19.32 -18.71 51.94
C ARG A 121 -18.77 -20.09 52.27
N ALA A 122 -17.82 -20.60 51.48
CA ALA A 122 -17.17 -21.88 51.73
C ALA A 122 -16.41 -21.89 53.06
N ALA A 123 -15.65 -20.83 53.36
CA ALA A 123 -14.94 -20.67 54.63
C ALA A 123 -15.90 -20.63 55.83
N ARG A 124 -17.02 -19.89 55.72
CA ARG A 124 -18.06 -19.88 56.76
C ARG A 124 -18.67 -21.26 56.98
N LYS A 125 -18.98 -21.99 55.89
CA LYS A 125 -19.52 -23.35 55.97
C LYS A 125 -18.53 -24.32 56.60
N ALA A 126 -17.24 -24.23 56.26
CA ALA A 126 -16.19 -25.04 56.85
C ALA A 126 -15.98 -24.75 58.34
N ALA A 127 -16.02 -23.48 58.74
CA ALA A 127 -15.93 -23.08 60.14
C ALA A 127 -17.12 -23.61 60.96
N GLN A 128 -18.34 -23.52 60.43
CA GLN A 128 -19.53 -24.12 61.07
C GLN A 128 -19.44 -25.64 61.20
N ALA A 129 -18.88 -26.32 60.18
CA ALA A 129 -18.67 -27.76 60.25
C ALA A 129 -17.68 -28.16 61.35
N ARG A 130 -16.59 -27.39 61.53
CA ARG A 130 -15.62 -27.60 62.62
C ARG A 130 -16.20 -27.31 64.01
N ALA A 131 -17.13 -26.37 64.11
CA ALA A 131 -17.76 -26.00 65.37
C ALA A 131 -18.87 -26.98 65.82
N ARG A 132 -19.30 -27.92 64.95
CA ARG A 132 -20.31 -28.92 65.32
C ARG A 132 -19.67 -30.02 66.17
N PRO A 133 -20.16 -30.27 67.40
CA PRO A 133 -19.66 -31.37 68.21
C PRO A 133 -19.99 -32.72 67.56
N PRO A 134 -19.14 -33.74 67.75
CA PRO A 134 -19.42 -35.09 67.24
C PRO A 134 -20.72 -35.60 67.87
N ARG A 135 -21.61 -36.14 67.02
CA ARG A 135 -22.79 -36.86 67.51
C ARG A 135 -22.31 -38.16 68.13
N LYS A 136 -22.52 -38.30 69.44
CA LYS A 136 -22.34 -39.56 70.20
C LYS A 136 -23.40 -40.57 69.79
#